data_AF-A0A258D1P5-F1
#
_entry.id   AF-A0A258D1P5-F1
#
_cell.length_a   1.000
_cell.length_b   1.000
_cell.length_c   1.000
_cell.angle_alpha   90.00
_cell.angle_beta   90.00
_cell.angle_gamma   90.00
#
_symmetry.space_group_name_H-M   'P 1'
#
loop_
_entity.id
_entity.type
_entity.pdbx_description
1 polymer ?
#
loop_
_entity_poly.entity_id
_entity_poly.type
_entity_poly.pdbx_seq_one_letter_code
_entity_poly.pdbx_strand_id
1 'polypeptide(L)'
;MRSPVDPARTLAALWPVGETIATYSTGYALPGEDDRTLPHDIERACILMVRSAWTSMGRDPALRSEESTGVAVFTYFAAHGAGLSLEAQALLAPYRMAMVA
;
A
#
# COMPACT_ATOMS: atom_id res chain seq x y z
N MET A 1 63.78 -19.19 -13.83
CA MET A 1 62.75 -20.21 -14.13
C MET A 1 61.43 -19.74 -13.53
N ARG A 2 60.48 -19.32 -14.36
CA ARG A 2 59.19 -18.73 -13.96
C ARG A 2 58.17 -19.88 -13.87
N SER A 3 57.56 -20.06 -12.70
CA SER A 3 56.52 -21.07 -12.44
C SER A 3 55.32 -20.89 -13.37
N PRO A 4 54.65 -21.95 -13.88
CA PRO A 4 53.51 -21.80 -14.76
C PRO A 4 52.28 -21.35 -13.95
N VAL A 5 51.71 -20.22 -14.35
CA VAL A 5 50.43 -19.73 -13.84
C VAL A 5 49.33 -20.58 -14.48
N ASP A 6 48.58 -21.29 -13.64
CA ASP A 6 47.43 -22.09 -14.03
C ASP A 6 46.38 -21.23 -14.76
N PRO A 7 46.04 -21.52 -16.03
CA PRO A 7 45.09 -20.73 -16.81
C PRO A 7 43.63 -20.85 -16.30
N ALA A 8 43.35 -21.74 -15.35
CA ALA A 8 42.00 -21.97 -14.84
C ALA A 8 41.51 -20.93 -13.82
N ARG A 9 42.38 -20.04 -13.32
CA ARG A 9 42.05 -19.10 -12.23
C ARG A 9 41.70 -17.68 -12.67
N THR A 10 41.20 -17.54 -13.90
CA THR A 10 40.65 -16.28 -14.42
C THR A 10 39.28 -16.53 -15.06
N LEU A 11 38.40 -17.25 -14.38
CA LEU A 11 36.99 -17.19 -14.70
C LEU A 11 36.43 -15.94 -14.02
N ALA A 12 36.30 -14.91 -14.85
CA ALA A 12 35.69 -13.65 -14.57
C ALA A 12 34.45 -13.77 -13.66
N ALA A 13 34.25 -12.74 -12.84
CA ALA A 13 32.96 -12.43 -12.22
C ALA A 13 31.93 -12.08 -13.30
N LEU A 14 31.68 -13.01 -14.22
CA LEU A 14 30.60 -12.95 -15.17
C LEU A 14 29.35 -13.19 -14.36
N TRP A 15 28.49 -12.17 -14.31
CA TRP A 15 27.12 -12.36 -13.87
C TRP A 15 26.58 -13.60 -14.59
N PRO A 16 26.03 -14.61 -13.87
CA PRO A 16 25.58 -15.82 -14.51
C PRO A 16 24.61 -15.46 -15.65
N VAL A 17 24.96 -15.86 -16.86
CA VAL A 17 24.09 -15.70 -18.02
C VAL A 17 22.96 -16.71 -17.83
N GLY A 18 21.83 -16.23 -17.33
CA GLY A 18 20.66 -17.05 -17.01
C GLY A 18 19.56 -16.23 -16.35
N GLU A 19 18.34 -16.78 -16.35
CA GLU A 19 17.19 -16.18 -15.67
C GLU A 19 17.13 -16.70 -14.23
N THR A 20 17.00 -15.79 -13.26
CA THR A 20 16.72 -16.15 -11.87
C THR A 20 15.23 -15.94 -11.62
N ILE A 21 14.46 -17.02 -11.64
CA ILE A 21 13.02 -16.98 -11.36
C ILE A 21 12.80 -17.14 -9.86
N ALA A 22 12.25 -16.11 -9.21
CA ALA A 22 11.83 -16.16 -7.81
C ALA A 22 10.32 -16.31 -7.71
N THR A 23 9.85 -17.51 -7.34
CA THR A 23 8.45 -17.75 -7.00
C THR A 23 8.24 -17.56 -5.50
N TYR A 24 7.34 -16.66 -5.11
CA TYR A 24 7.04 -16.39 -3.71
C TYR A 24 5.55 -16.13 -3.51
N SER A 25 5.09 -16.43 -2.29
CA SER A 25 3.80 -16.00 -1.76
C SER A 25 4.07 -14.94 -0.70
N THR A 26 3.31 -13.85 -0.73
CA THR A 26 3.42 -12.76 0.24
C THR A 26 2.03 -12.24 0.57
N GLY A 27 1.90 -11.63 1.74
CA GLY A 27 0.64 -11.10 2.24
C GLY A 27 0.54 -11.23 3.75
N TYR A 28 -0.52 -10.65 4.31
CA TYR A 28 -0.91 -10.86 5.70
C TYR A 28 -2.01 -11.91 5.77
N ALA A 29 -2.03 -12.69 6.85
CA ALA A 29 -3.18 -13.52 7.20
C ALA A 29 -4.33 -12.62 7.64
N LEU A 30 -5.49 -12.82 7.01
CA LEU A 30 -6.64 -11.94 7.09
C LEU A 30 -7.48 -12.18 8.36
N PRO A 31 -8.35 -11.24 8.74
CA PRO A 31 -9.34 -11.48 9.78
C PRO A 31 -10.22 -12.68 9.43
N GLY A 32 -10.28 -13.68 10.33
CA GLY A 32 -11.01 -14.93 10.12
C GLY A 32 -10.15 -16.10 9.67
N GLU A 33 -8.86 -15.88 9.40
CA GLU A 33 -7.87 -16.94 9.18
C GLU A 33 -7.13 -17.29 10.48
N ASP A 34 -6.58 -18.50 10.54
CA ASP A 34 -5.69 -18.91 11.62
C ASP A 34 -4.42 -18.04 11.62
N ASP A 35 -3.95 -17.65 12.81
CA ASP A 35 -2.75 -16.83 13.01
C ASP A 35 -2.76 -15.47 12.26
N ARG A 36 -3.87 -14.71 12.38
CA ARG A 36 -4.02 -13.36 11.80
C ARG A 36 -2.79 -12.47 12.06
N THR A 37 -2.09 -12.09 10.98
CA THR A 37 -0.93 -11.21 11.01
C THR A 37 -1.20 -9.80 10.50
N LEU A 38 -2.39 -9.53 9.96
CA LEU A 38 -2.75 -8.21 9.45
C LEU A 38 -2.73 -7.15 10.58
N PRO A 39 -1.96 -6.04 10.42
CA PRO A 39 -2.00 -4.94 11.37
C PRO A 39 -3.38 -4.29 11.45
N HIS A 40 -3.82 -3.96 12.68
CA HIS A 40 -5.12 -3.34 12.93
C HIS A 40 -5.30 -1.99 12.21
N ASP A 41 -4.21 -1.24 12.01
CA ASP A 41 -4.28 0.06 11.33
C ASP A 41 -4.62 -0.08 9.85
N ILE A 42 -4.09 -1.12 9.17
CA ILE A 42 -4.41 -1.42 7.77
C ILE A 42 -5.87 -1.87 7.65
N GLU A 43 -6.31 -2.73 8.57
CA GLU A 43 -7.70 -3.19 8.62
C GLU A 43 -8.68 -2.02 8.83
N ARG A 44 -8.38 -1.15 9.81
CA ARG A 44 -9.19 0.04 10.09
C ARG A 44 -9.23 0.99 8.90
N ALA A 45 -8.10 1.23 8.24
CA ALA A 45 -8.04 2.05 7.03
C ALA A 45 -8.95 1.46 5.93
N CYS A 46 -8.96 0.15 5.73
CA CYS A 46 -9.86 -0.52 4.79
C CYS A 46 -11.35 -0.29 5.14
N ILE A 47 -11.72 -0.49 6.41
CA ILE A 47 -13.10 -0.27 6.88
C ILE A 47 -13.55 1.17 6.66
N LEU A 48 -12.69 2.15 6.99
CA LEU A 48 -12.98 3.58 6.77
C LEU A 48 -13.25 3.88 5.29
N MET A 49 -12.47 3.26 4.40
CA MET A 49 -12.63 3.43 2.96
C MET A 49 -13.94 2.82 2.46
N VAL A 50 -14.26 1.59 2.83
CA VAL A 50 -15.52 0.94 2.45
C VAL A 50 -16.72 1.72 2.99
N ARG A 51 -16.66 2.17 4.25
CA ARG A 51 -17.69 3.04 4.84
C ARG A 51 -17.87 4.32 4.03
N SER A 52 -16.77 5.01 3.70
CA SER A 52 -16.85 6.26 2.93
C SER A 52 -17.49 6.05 1.56
N ALA A 53 -17.08 4.98 0.85
CA ALA A 53 -17.64 4.62 -0.45
C ALA A 53 -19.14 4.33 -0.32
N TRP A 54 -19.54 3.52 0.66
CA TRP A 54 -20.94 3.20 0.93
C TRP A 54 -21.78 4.46 1.22
N THR A 55 -21.32 5.34 2.12
CA THR A 55 -22.04 6.57 2.47
C THR A 55 -22.11 7.59 1.33
N SER A 56 -21.23 7.47 0.34
CA SER A 56 -21.28 8.31 -0.86
C SER A 56 -22.29 7.81 -1.89
N MET A 57 -22.76 6.56 -1.79
CA MET A 57 -23.73 6.02 -2.73
C MET A 57 -25.09 6.71 -2.57
N GLY A 58 -25.62 7.25 -3.66
CA GLY A 58 -26.89 7.98 -3.68
C GLY A 58 -26.79 9.48 -3.41
N ARG A 59 -25.58 9.99 -3.10
CA ARG A 59 -25.30 11.43 -3.01
C ARG A 59 -24.72 11.94 -4.33
N ASP A 60 -25.04 13.18 -4.71
CA ASP A 60 -24.36 13.86 -5.82
C ASP A 60 -22.86 14.01 -5.50
N PRO A 61 -21.95 13.43 -6.31
CA PRO A 61 -20.51 13.54 -6.13
C PRO A 61 -19.98 14.99 -6.14
N ALA A 62 -20.70 15.92 -6.77
CA ALA A 62 -20.34 17.34 -6.84
C ALA A 62 -20.75 18.14 -5.58
N LEU A 63 -21.62 17.58 -4.72
CA LEU A 63 -22.11 18.26 -3.53
C LEU A 63 -20.99 18.36 -2.47
N ARG A 64 -20.60 19.59 -2.11
CA ARG A 64 -19.54 19.84 -1.10
C ARG A 64 -20.06 20.21 0.27
N SER A 65 -21.24 20.81 0.33
CA SER A 65 -21.88 21.18 1.58
C SER A 65 -23.38 21.21 1.38
N GLU A 66 -24.11 20.75 2.39
CA GLU A 66 -25.55 20.89 2.48
C GLU A 66 -25.87 21.67 3.76
N GLU A 67 -26.67 22.73 3.63
CA GLU A 67 -27.16 23.51 4.75
C GLU A 67 -28.68 23.40 4.80
N SER A 68 -29.20 22.94 5.93
CA SER A 68 -30.62 22.99 6.24
C SER A 68 -30.84 24.00 7.34
N THR A 69 -31.40 25.17 6.97
CA THR A 69 -31.56 26.32 7.85
C THR A 69 -32.29 25.96 9.14
N GLY A 70 -31.60 26.11 10.28
CA GLY A 70 -32.14 25.84 11.62
C GLY A 70 -32.04 24.38 12.08
N VAL A 71 -31.44 23.48 11.27
CA VAL A 71 -31.35 22.05 11.58
C VAL A 71 -29.89 21.57 11.62
N ALA A 72 -29.14 21.67 10.53
CA ALA A 72 -27.76 21.19 10.47
C ALA A 72 -26.99 21.73 9.24
N VAL A 73 -25.66 21.79 9.39
CA VAL A 73 -24.72 22.00 8.30
C VAL A 73 -23.89 20.74 8.13
N PHE A 74 -23.91 20.16 6.94
CA PHE A 74 -23.10 19.00 6.58
C PHE A 74 -22.01 19.43 5.59
N THR A 75 -20.74 19.30 5.99
CA THR A 75 -19.59 19.53 5.10
C THR A 75 -19.05 18.18 4.64
N TYR A 76 -19.00 17.99 3.33
CA TYR A 76 -18.50 16.76 2.71
C TYR A 76 -17.15 17.05 2.07
N PHE A 77 -16.08 16.68 2.78
CA PHE A 77 -14.73 16.88 2.27
C PHE A 77 -14.48 15.95 1.06
N ALA A 78 -13.98 16.53 -0.03
CA ALA A 78 -13.42 15.76 -1.13
C ALA A 78 -12.18 15.01 -0.63
N ALA A 79 -12.05 13.74 -1.00
CA ALA A 79 -10.90 12.93 -0.64
C ALA A 79 -9.59 13.64 -1.06
N HIS A 80 -8.67 13.79 -0.11
CA HIS A 80 -7.45 14.55 -0.36
C HIS A 80 -6.47 13.71 -1.19
N GLY A 81 -6.14 14.17 -2.40
CA GLY A 81 -5.08 13.64 -3.28
C GLY A 81 -5.30 12.23 -3.84
N ALA A 82 -5.45 11.23 -2.98
CA ALA A 82 -5.42 9.80 -3.31
C ALA A 82 -6.77 9.08 -3.20
N GLY A 83 -7.89 9.81 -3.09
CA GLY A 83 -9.19 9.18 -2.83
C GLY A 83 -9.36 8.68 -1.40
N LEU A 84 -8.37 8.88 -0.51
CA LEU A 84 -8.37 8.44 0.88
C LEU A 84 -8.80 9.55 1.84
N SER A 85 -9.48 9.19 2.94
CA SER A 85 -9.71 10.12 4.06
C SER A 85 -8.39 10.47 4.76
N LEU A 86 -8.31 11.65 5.39
CA LEU A 86 -7.10 12.09 6.11
C LEU A 86 -6.71 11.10 7.22
N GLU A 87 -7.71 10.53 7.89
CA GLU A 87 -7.52 9.51 8.92
C GLU A 87 -6.93 8.23 8.34
N ALA A 88 -7.44 7.74 7.20
CA ALA A 88 -6.88 6.58 6.52
C ALA A 88 -5.45 6.83 6.04
N GLN A 89 -5.13 8.06 5.61
CA GLN A 89 -3.77 8.44 5.23
C GLN A 89 -2.81 8.40 6.42
N ALA A 90 -3.23 8.88 7.59
CA ALA A 90 -2.43 8.83 8.81
C ALA A 90 -2.15 7.39 9.26
N LEU A 91 -3.16 6.52 9.19
CA LEU A 91 -3.01 5.09 9.53
C LEU A 91 -2.06 4.35 8.58
N LEU A 92 -2.08 4.70 7.30
CA LEU A 92 -1.24 4.04 6.29
C LEU A 92 0.17 4.62 6.19
N ALA A 93 0.43 5.78 6.80
CA ALA A 93 1.73 6.45 6.70
C ALA A 93 2.94 5.58 7.10
N PRO A 94 2.90 4.77 8.19
CA PRO A 94 4.03 3.94 8.59
C PRO A 94 4.31 2.77 7.64
N TYR A 95 3.32 2.34 6.86
CA TYR A 95 3.42 1.17 5.98
C TYR A 95 3.86 1.52 4.55
N ARG A 96 4.14 2.80 4.28
CA ARG A 96 4.62 3.26 2.98
C ARG A 96 6.15 3.20 2.95
N MET A 97 6.69 2.47 1.97
CA MET A 97 8.11 2.55 1.68
C MET A 97 8.41 3.83 0.90
N ALA A 98 9.19 4.73 1.50
CA ALA A 98 9.73 5.87 0.78
C ALA A 98 10.84 5.37 -0.15
N MET A 99 10.54 5.34 -1.45
CA MET A 99 11.54 5.05 -2.46
C MET A 99 12.43 6.29 -2.62
N VAL A 100 13.65 6.22 -2.09
CA VAL A 100 14.70 7.22 -2.37
C VAL A 100 15.45 6.72 -3.60
N ALA A 101 15.30 7.44 -4.70
CA ALA A 101 15.99 7.19 -5.96
C ALA A 101 17.32 7.97 -6.00
#